data_AF-A0A124ISB3-F1
#
_entry.id   AF-A0A124ISB3-F1
#
_cell.length_a   1.000
_cell.length_b   1.000
_cell.length_c   1.000
_cell.angle_alpha   90.00
_cell.angle_beta   90.00
_cell.angle_gamma   90.00
#
_symmetry.space_group_name_H-M   'P 1'
#
loop_
_entity.id
_entity.type
_entity.pdbx_description
1 polymer ?
#
loop_
_entity_poly.entity_id
_entity_poly.type
_entity_poly.pdbx_seq_one_letter_code
_entity_poly.pdbx_strand_id
1 'polypeptide(L)'
;MAAEEIALLLRRIGLKAILDLEREDPQYKSICRLCGNRAVEDVARLVMMNALISYRLAGKGEEHWQYFADFFSRKRSDDICEEFVQYIQTSPYLAIGRGARIKRIGKICKYRPDLENLSKVWRDLARLLETDSEAKTVVFAVKMLNYVYMCCAGVDRALPSDIPIPVDYRVAKLTACLGLIRTSPEEALRRHREVQRIWSEIAERSGVPPLHIDTVLWLAGRVVLYGDRSYAVPEEFLSLIKRFCNR
;
A
#
# COMPACT_ATOMS: atom_id res chain seq x y z
N MET A 1 -9.23 17.33 -18.40
CA MET A 1 -10.00 16.27 -19.10
C MET A 1 -9.79 14.91 -18.46
N ALA A 2 -8.56 14.38 -18.39
CA ALA A 2 -8.31 13.06 -17.78
C ALA A 2 -8.74 12.95 -16.30
N ALA A 3 -8.41 13.94 -15.45
CA ALA A 3 -8.76 13.90 -14.03
C ALA A 3 -10.28 13.80 -13.76
N GLU A 4 -11.09 14.55 -14.53
CA GLU A 4 -12.55 14.55 -14.40
C GLU A 4 -13.14 13.20 -14.82
N GLU A 5 -12.65 12.65 -15.94
CA GLU A 5 -13.10 11.35 -16.43
C GLU A 5 -12.74 10.21 -15.46
N ILE A 6 -11.55 10.26 -14.86
CA ILE A 6 -11.12 9.31 -13.82
C ILE A 6 -12.01 9.45 -12.58
N ALA A 7 -12.28 10.68 -12.12
CA ALA A 7 -13.11 10.91 -10.95
C ALA A 7 -14.55 10.39 -11.14
N LEU A 8 -15.15 10.63 -12.31
CA LEU A 8 -16.48 10.11 -12.67
C LEU A 8 -16.48 8.58 -12.75
N LEU A 9 -15.43 7.98 -13.32
CA LEU A 9 -15.30 6.53 -13.39
C LEU A 9 -15.17 5.90 -12.00
N LEU A 10 -14.31 6.44 -11.14
CA LEU A 10 -14.15 5.97 -9.76
C LEU A 10 -15.45 6.11 -8.96
N ARG A 11 -16.18 7.22 -9.14
CA ARG A 11 -17.50 7.42 -8.54
C ARG A 11 -18.51 6.36 -8.98
N ARG A 12 -18.51 6.01 -10.28
CA ARG A 12 -19.40 4.98 -10.84
C ARG A 12 -19.06 3.58 -10.36
N ILE A 13 -17.77 3.24 -10.29
CA ILE A 13 -17.30 1.96 -9.71
C ILE A 13 -17.74 1.87 -8.24
N GLY A 14 -17.57 2.97 -7.50
CA GLY A 14 -17.99 3.09 -6.11
C GLY A 14 -17.04 2.38 -5.14
N LEU A 15 -17.03 2.87 -3.89
CA LEU A 15 -16.13 2.37 -2.85
C LEU A 15 -16.31 0.87 -2.57
N LYS A 16 -17.55 0.37 -2.60
CA LYS A 16 -17.83 -1.05 -2.30
C LYS A 16 -17.12 -1.99 -3.28
N ALA A 17 -17.20 -1.73 -4.58
CA ALA A 17 -16.51 -2.55 -5.57
C ALA A 17 -14.98 -2.48 -5.43
N ILE A 18 -14.44 -1.33 -5.00
CA ILE A 18 -13.00 -1.18 -4.73
C ILE A 18 -12.58 -1.98 -3.49
N LEU A 19 -13.40 -2.01 -2.44
CA LEU A 19 -13.17 -2.85 -1.26
C LEU A 19 -13.21 -4.35 -1.61
N ASP A 20 -14.12 -4.75 -2.50
CA ASP A 20 -14.14 -6.14 -3.00
C ASP A 20 -12.88 -6.45 -3.82
N LEU A 21 -12.39 -5.48 -4.60
CA LEU A 21 -11.13 -5.59 -5.34
C LEU A 21 -9.90 -5.68 -4.41
N GLU A 22 -9.91 -4.99 -3.26
CA GLU A 22 -8.84 -5.09 -2.25
C GLU A 22 -8.69 -6.51 -1.72
N ARG A 23 -9.77 -7.29 -1.65
CA ARG A 23 -9.71 -8.71 -1.23
C ARG A 23 -8.96 -9.59 -2.23
N GLU A 24 -8.86 -9.14 -3.49
CA GLU A 24 -8.10 -9.83 -4.52
C GLU A 24 -6.60 -9.50 -4.51
N ASP A 25 -6.18 -8.45 -3.80
CA ASP A 25 -4.80 -8.02 -3.65
C ASP A 25 -3.95 -9.13 -2.99
N PRO A 26 -2.83 -9.57 -3.61
CA PRO A 26 -1.91 -10.54 -3.01
C PRO A 26 -1.40 -10.14 -1.61
N GLN A 27 -1.33 -8.83 -1.33
CA GLN A 27 -0.91 -8.30 -0.04
C GLN A 27 -2.02 -8.52 1.01
N TYR A 28 -3.28 -8.27 0.65
CA TYR A 28 -4.44 -8.57 1.49
C TYR A 28 -4.51 -10.07 1.79
N LYS A 29 -4.41 -10.91 0.77
CA LYS A 29 -4.39 -12.38 0.91
C LYS A 29 -3.26 -12.86 1.82
N SER A 30 -2.07 -12.26 1.71
CA SER A 30 -0.94 -12.58 2.58
C SER A 30 -1.21 -12.22 4.05
N ILE A 31 -1.77 -11.04 4.30
CA ILE A 31 -2.14 -10.60 5.65
C ILE A 31 -3.21 -11.52 6.26
N CYS A 32 -4.23 -11.90 5.50
CA CYS A 32 -5.31 -12.76 5.96
C CYS A 32 -4.84 -14.13 6.47
N ARG A 33 -3.79 -14.69 5.86
CA ARG A 33 -3.21 -15.97 6.32
C ARG A 33 -2.62 -15.88 7.72
N LEU A 34 -2.22 -14.68 8.17
CA LEU A 34 -1.74 -14.45 9.53
C LEU A 34 -2.87 -14.29 10.54
N CYS A 35 -4.00 -13.67 10.16
CA CYS A 35 -5.18 -13.49 11.02
C CYS A 35 -5.73 -14.84 11.55
N GLY A 36 -5.65 -15.92 10.77
CA GLY A 36 -6.09 -17.24 11.22
C GLY A 36 -5.19 -17.92 12.25
N ASN A 37 -3.97 -17.42 12.45
CA ASN A 37 -2.91 -18.13 13.18
C ASN A 37 -2.24 -17.30 14.29
N ARG A 38 -2.62 -16.03 14.48
CA ARG A 38 -2.02 -15.12 15.46
C ARG A 38 -3.05 -14.14 15.99
N ALA A 39 -2.78 -13.57 17.17
CA ALA A 39 -3.57 -12.49 17.73
C ALA A 39 -3.52 -11.25 16.81
N VAL A 40 -4.63 -10.52 16.73
CA VAL A 40 -4.79 -9.33 15.86
C VAL A 40 -3.69 -8.30 16.12
N GLU A 41 -3.35 -8.09 17.38
CA GLU A 41 -2.34 -7.11 17.80
C GLU A 41 -0.95 -7.49 17.25
N ASP A 42 -0.63 -8.76 17.23
CA ASP A 42 0.65 -9.27 16.72
C ASP A 42 0.70 -9.17 15.20
N VAL A 43 -0.40 -9.53 14.52
CA VAL A 43 -0.53 -9.36 13.06
C VAL A 43 -0.37 -7.89 12.69
N ALA A 44 -1.04 -6.99 13.40
CA ALA A 44 -0.95 -5.55 13.15
C ALA A 44 0.48 -5.03 13.28
N ARG A 45 1.21 -5.44 14.33
CA ARG A 45 2.62 -5.08 14.52
C ARG A 45 3.50 -5.62 13.38
N LEU A 46 3.39 -6.90 13.06
CA LEU A 46 4.19 -7.53 12.00
C LEU A 46 3.94 -6.88 10.63
N VAL A 47 2.67 -6.63 10.30
CA VAL A 47 2.27 -6.02 9.02
C VAL A 47 2.73 -4.57 8.93
N MET A 48 2.57 -3.78 10.00
CA MET A 48 3.10 -2.42 10.07
C MET A 48 4.61 -2.39 9.84
N MET A 49 5.34 -3.25 10.57
CA MET A 49 6.80 -3.35 10.41
C MET A 49 7.19 -3.72 8.98
N ASN A 50 6.50 -4.68 8.38
CA ASN A 50 6.76 -5.12 7.00
C ASN A 50 6.48 -4.02 5.97
N ALA A 51 5.37 -3.30 6.11
CA ALA A 51 5.02 -2.20 5.24
C ALA A 51 6.05 -1.05 5.31
N LEU A 52 6.51 -0.71 6.52
CA LEU A 52 7.51 0.34 6.74
C LEU A 52 8.88 0.04 6.11
N ILE A 53 9.17 -1.24 5.87
CA ILE A 53 10.37 -1.69 5.18
C ILE A 53 10.11 -2.19 3.75
N SER A 54 8.91 -1.99 3.20
CA SER A 54 8.57 -2.36 1.82
C SER A 54 9.04 -1.28 0.83
N TYR A 55 10.36 -1.14 0.69
CA TYR A 55 11.00 -0.20 -0.24
C TYR A 55 12.32 -0.76 -0.75
N ARG A 56 12.70 -0.46 -2.01
CA ARG A 56 13.95 -0.96 -2.65
C ARG A 56 14.13 -2.47 -2.46
N LEU A 57 13.09 -3.23 -2.78
CA LEU A 57 13.09 -4.69 -2.65
C LEU A 57 13.99 -5.32 -3.72
N ALA A 58 14.65 -6.42 -3.38
CA ALA A 58 15.47 -7.21 -4.30
C ALA A 58 14.64 -8.19 -5.16
N GLY A 59 13.37 -7.86 -5.42
CA GLY A 59 12.40 -8.71 -6.11
C GLY A 59 11.02 -8.04 -6.17
N LYS A 60 9.98 -8.80 -6.50
CA LYS A 60 8.62 -8.24 -6.61
C LYS A 60 8.00 -8.03 -5.23
N GLY A 61 7.13 -7.03 -5.12
CA GLY A 61 6.45 -6.73 -3.86
C GLY A 61 5.58 -7.89 -3.36
N GLU A 62 4.92 -8.59 -4.27
CA GLU A 62 3.98 -9.66 -3.93
C GLU A 62 4.73 -10.89 -3.43
N GLU A 63 5.87 -11.20 -4.03
CA GLU A 63 6.77 -12.27 -3.58
C GLU A 63 7.30 -11.97 -2.16
N HIS A 64 7.63 -10.71 -1.87
CA HIS A 64 8.01 -10.26 -0.54
C HIS A 64 6.89 -10.44 0.50
N TRP A 65 5.65 -10.04 0.18
CA TRP A 65 4.49 -10.20 1.06
C TRP A 65 4.09 -11.66 1.26
N GLN A 66 4.19 -12.46 0.21
CA GLN A 66 3.98 -13.90 0.25
C GLN A 66 4.99 -14.57 1.20
N TYR A 67 6.28 -14.27 1.03
CA TYR A 67 7.36 -14.78 1.88
C TYR A 67 7.22 -14.29 3.34
N PHE A 68 6.81 -13.04 3.56
CA PHE A 68 6.48 -12.52 4.88
C PHE A 68 5.44 -13.39 5.58
N ALA A 69 4.31 -13.64 4.93
CA ALA A 69 3.25 -14.44 5.52
C ALA A 69 3.65 -15.92 5.69
N ASP A 70 4.45 -16.49 4.79
CA ASP A 70 4.99 -17.84 4.95
C ASP A 70 5.96 -17.96 6.13
N PHE A 71 6.78 -16.93 6.39
CA PHE A 71 7.70 -16.89 7.52
C PHE A 71 6.95 -16.81 8.85
N PHE A 72 6.02 -15.87 8.98
CA PHE A 72 5.32 -15.60 10.24
C PHE A 72 4.13 -16.52 10.51
N SER A 73 3.67 -17.30 9.53
CA SER A 73 2.65 -18.35 9.76
C SER A 73 3.22 -19.57 10.48
N ARG A 74 4.52 -19.84 10.35
CA ARG A 74 5.18 -21.04 10.91
C ARG A 74 5.83 -20.81 12.28
N LYS A 75 6.30 -19.59 12.53
CA LYS A 75 6.95 -19.24 13.79
C LYS A 75 5.97 -18.61 14.75
N ARG A 76 6.23 -18.73 16.05
CA ARG A 76 5.61 -17.94 17.13
C ARG A 76 6.71 -17.68 18.15
N SER A 77 7.07 -16.43 18.36
CA SER A 77 8.02 -15.98 19.37
C SER A 77 7.30 -15.06 20.34
N ASP A 78 7.69 -15.10 21.61
CA ASP A 78 7.23 -14.12 22.61
C ASP A 78 7.82 -12.73 22.32
N ASP A 79 8.98 -12.67 21.65
CA ASP A 79 9.60 -11.44 21.17
C ASP A 79 9.43 -11.26 19.65
N ILE A 80 8.38 -10.53 19.29
CA ILE A 80 8.08 -10.12 17.91
C ILE A 80 9.19 -9.27 17.30
N CYS A 81 9.92 -8.49 18.11
CA CYS A 81 11.00 -7.65 17.61
C CYS A 81 12.18 -8.47 17.14
N GLU A 82 12.62 -9.41 17.97
CA GLU A 82 13.70 -10.33 17.63
C GLU A 82 13.31 -11.19 16.42
N GLU A 83 12.08 -11.73 16.42
CA GLU A 83 11.55 -12.51 15.30
C GLU A 83 11.57 -11.70 13.98
N PHE A 84 11.22 -10.41 14.06
CA PHE A 84 11.20 -9.54 12.88
C PHE A 84 12.60 -9.14 12.41
N VAL A 85 13.56 -8.98 13.31
CA VAL A 85 14.97 -8.79 12.94
C VAL A 85 15.51 -10.03 12.24
N GLN A 86 15.20 -11.23 12.74
CA GLN A 86 15.56 -12.48 12.08
C GLN A 86 14.96 -12.56 10.68
N TYR A 87 13.68 -12.20 10.52
CA TYR A 87 13.03 -12.12 9.23
C TYR A 87 13.78 -11.20 8.24
N ILE A 88 14.21 -10.01 8.67
CA ILE A 88 14.98 -9.09 7.82
C ILE A 88 16.31 -9.72 7.38
N GLN A 89 16.98 -10.42 8.30
CA GLN A 89 18.27 -11.06 8.05
C GLN A 89 18.16 -12.23 7.07
N THR A 90 17.09 -13.03 7.14
CA THR A 90 16.91 -14.22 6.31
C THR A 90 16.19 -13.95 4.99
N SER A 91 15.36 -12.90 4.91
CA SER A 91 14.56 -12.63 3.72
C SER A 91 15.44 -12.29 2.50
N PRO A 92 15.25 -12.99 1.36
CA PRO A 92 15.99 -12.69 0.13
C PRO A 92 15.58 -11.32 -0.45
N TYR A 93 14.32 -10.91 -0.26
CA TYR A 93 13.76 -9.67 -0.79
C TYR A 93 14.27 -8.41 -0.06
N LEU A 94 14.82 -8.58 1.14
CA LEU A 94 15.29 -7.50 2.00
C LEU A 94 16.82 -7.36 2.03
N ALA A 95 17.53 -8.08 1.16
CA ALA A 95 19.01 -8.07 1.10
C ALA A 95 19.60 -6.66 0.94
N ILE A 96 18.92 -5.78 0.18
CA ILE A 96 19.33 -4.39 -0.01
C ILE A 96 19.00 -3.57 1.24
N GLY A 97 20.03 -2.98 1.87
CA GLY A 97 19.88 -2.02 2.96
C GLY A 97 19.42 -2.63 4.29
N ARG A 98 19.72 -3.90 4.58
CA ARG A 98 19.32 -4.59 5.82
C ARG A 98 19.58 -3.79 7.10
N GLY A 99 20.79 -3.24 7.26
CA GLY A 99 21.14 -2.45 8.44
C GLY A 99 20.23 -1.24 8.65
N ALA A 100 19.87 -0.53 7.58
CA ALA A 100 18.95 0.60 7.65
C ALA A 100 17.53 0.16 8.02
N ARG A 101 17.07 -1.00 7.53
CA ARG A 101 15.76 -1.58 7.89
C ARG A 101 15.72 -1.97 9.37
N ILE A 102 16.76 -2.65 9.86
CA ILE A 102 16.86 -3.03 11.28
C ILE A 102 16.85 -1.78 12.16
N LYS A 103 17.63 -0.74 11.82
CA LYS A 103 17.61 0.55 12.54
C LYS A 103 16.21 1.19 12.52
N ARG A 104 15.51 1.13 11.37
CA ARG A 104 14.15 1.65 11.22
C ARG A 104 13.16 0.90 12.12
N ILE A 105 13.24 -0.43 12.17
CA ILE A 105 12.41 -1.26 13.05
C ILE A 105 12.71 -0.99 14.52
N GLY A 106 13.98 -0.81 14.89
CA GLY A 106 14.37 -0.47 16.25
C GLY A 106 13.62 0.76 16.82
N LYS A 107 13.28 1.74 15.97
CA LYS A 107 12.52 2.93 16.37
C LYS A 107 11.04 2.65 16.69
N ILE A 108 10.44 1.64 16.06
CA ILE A 108 8.99 1.40 16.13
C ILE A 108 8.64 0.07 16.81
N CYS A 109 9.62 -0.69 17.26
CA CYS A 109 9.40 -2.09 17.62
C CYS A 109 8.46 -2.27 18.83
N LYS A 110 8.52 -1.32 19.76
CA LYS A 110 7.66 -1.26 20.95
C LYS A 110 6.30 -0.59 20.68
N TYR A 111 6.13 0.03 19.51
CA TYR A 111 4.90 0.71 19.15
C TYR A 111 3.81 -0.32 18.83
N ARG A 112 2.62 -0.09 19.39
CA ARG A 112 1.42 -0.88 19.13
C ARG A 112 0.45 0.00 18.35
N PRO A 113 0.12 -0.33 17.08
CA PRO A 113 -0.81 0.47 16.30
C PRO A 113 -2.23 0.35 16.86
N ASP A 114 -2.90 1.49 16.99
CA ASP A 114 -4.32 1.57 17.30
C ASP A 114 -5.12 1.40 16.00
N LEU A 115 -5.66 0.21 15.78
CA LEU A 115 -6.39 -0.10 14.55
C LEU A 115 -7.68 0.70 14.40
N GLU A 116 -8.27 1.19 15.49
CA GLU A 116 -9.48 2.02 15.47
C GLU A 116 -9.18 3.47 15.08
N ASN A 117 -7.93 3.93 15.32
CA ASN A 117 -7.53 5.31 15.05
C ASN A 117 -6.31 5.38 14.11
N LEU A 118 -6.55 5.06 12.84
CA LEU A 118 -5.51 5.09 11.81
C LEU A 118 -4.88 6.48 11.59
N SER A 119 -5.62 7.57 11.78
CA SER A 119 -5.07 8.94 11.68
C SER A 119 -4.11 9.26 12.85
N LYS A 120 -4.32 8.67 14.03
CA LYS A 120 -3.33 8.72 15.13
C LYS A 120 -2.11 7.87 14.79
N VAL A 121 -2.31 6.64 14.29
CA VAL A 121 -1.20 5.77 13.88
C VAL A 121 -0.32 6.44 12.82
N TRP A 122 -0.95 7.06 11.82
CA TRP A 122 -0.27 7.81 10.78
C TRP A 122 0.71 8.86 11.33
N ARG A 123 0.22 9.71 12.24
CA ARG A 123 1.02 10.76 12.90
C ARG A 123 2.10 10.19 13.82
N ASP A 124 1.76 9.14 14.57
CA ASP A 124 2.70 8.46 15.46
C ASP A 124 3.87 7.85 14.67
N LEU A 125 3.60 7.18 13.54
CA LEU A 125 4.62 6.60 12.69
C LEU A 125 5.56 7.66 12.10
N ALA A 126 5.02 8.77 11.60
CA ALA A 126 5.82 9.88 11.08
C ALA A 126 6.79 10.42 12.13
N ARG A 127 6.27 10.66 13.35
CA ARG A 127 7.04 11.14 14.50
C ARG A 127 8.11 10.15 14.94
N LEU A 128 7.75 8.88 15.16
CA LEU A 128 8.67 7.84 15.63
C LEU A 128 9.79 7.55 14.64
N LEU A 129 9.49 7.65 13.34
CA LEU A 129 10.47 7.41 12.28
C LEU A 129 11.28 8.66 11.92
N GLU A 130 10.89 9.83 12.44
CA GLU A 130 11.42 11.15 12.09
C GLU A 130 11.39 11.35 10.57
N THR A 131 10.22 11.14 9.98
CA THR A 131 10.02 11.22 8.53
C THR A 131 8.74 11.98 8.21
N ASP A 132 8.62 12.41 6.96
CA ASP A 132 7.40 13.06 6.46
C ASP A 132 6.21 12.10 6.65
N SER A 133 5.10 12.61 7.19
CA SER A 133 3.86 11.84 7.30
C SER A 133 3.34 11.39 5.93
N GLU A 134 3.60 12.16 4.88
CA GLU A 134 3.21 11.84 3.51
C GLU A 134 4.19 10.89 2.81
N ALA A 135 5.25 10.45 3.49
CA ALA A 135 6.21 9.51 2.93
C ALA A 135 5.52 8.19 2.55
N LYS A 136 5.83 7.67 1.35
CA LYS A 136 5.15 6.49 0.77
C LYS A 136 5.01 5.31 1.74
N THR A 137 6.06 5.03 2.53
CA THR A 137 6.07 3.87 3.42
C THR A 137 5.19 4.06 4.65
N VAL A 138 4.98 5.31 5.09
CA VAL A 138 4.14 5.63 6.23
C VAL A 138 2.66 5.48 5.84
N VAL A 139 2.24 6.12 4.75
CA VAL A 139 0.84 6.02 4.28
C VAL A 139 0.50 4.62 3.78
N PHE A 140 1.48 3.91 3.18
CA PHE A 140 1.32 2.50 2.83
C PHE A 140 1.15 1.61 4.08
N ALA A 141 1.87 1.87 5.18
CA ALA A 141 1.67 1.13 6.42
C ALA A 141 0.25 1.32 6.99
N VAL A 142 -0.32 2.52 6.86
CA VAL A 142 -1.71 2.76 7.26
C VAL A 142 -2.69 1.94 6.40
N LYS A 143 -2.50 1.92 5.07
CA LYS A 143 -3.30 1.05 4.17
C LYS A 143 -3.22 -0.41 4.59
N MET A 144 -2.02 -0.92 4.85
CA MET A 144 -1.82 -2.32 5.26
C MET A 144 -2.44 -2.64 6.63
N LEU A 145 -2.44 -1.69 7.57
CA LEU A 145 -3.15 -1.84 8.84
C LEU A 145 -4.68 -1.89 8.66
N ASN A 146 -5.21 -1.20 7.66
CA ASN A 146 -6.62 -1.35 7.30
C ASN A 146 -6.92 -2.75 6.74
N TYR A 147 -6.02 -3.32 5.95
CA TYR A 147 -6.16 -4.71 5.49
C TYR A 147 -6.17 -5.69 6.67
N VAL A 148 -5.33 -5.48 7.70
CA VAL A 148 -5.37 -6.29 8.94
C VAL A 148 -6.75 -6.21 9.57
N TYR A 149 -7.27 -4.99 9.79
CA TYR A 149 -8.58 -4.80 10.42
C TYR A 149 -9.70 -5.46 9.63
N MET A 150 -9.80 -5.16 8.34
CA MET A 150 -10.87 -5.70 7.48
C MET A 150 -10.83 -7.22 7.41
N CYS A 151 -9.63 -7.80 7.31
CA CYS A 151 -9.51 -9.24 7.21
C CYS A 151 -9.77 -9.96 8.54
N CYS A 152 -9.12 -9.52 9.62
CA CYS A 152 -9.22 -10.21 10.90
C CYS A 152 -10.62 -10.02 11.55
N ALA A 153 -11.28 -8.88 11.33
CA ALA A 153 -12.63 -8.62 11.84
C ALA A 153 -13.74 -9.04 10.86
N GLY A 154 -13.42 -9.32 9.59
CA GLY A 154 -14.40 -9.72 8.58
C GLY A 154 -15.34 -8.59 8.15
N VAL A 155 -14.91 -7.33 8.25
CA VAL A 155 -15.73 -6.14 7.96
C VAL A 155 -15.13 -5.29 6.85
N ASP A 156 -15.98 -4.51 6.19
CA ASP A 156 -15.54 -3.47 5.27
C ASP A 156 -15.29 -2.17 6.04
N ARG A 157 -14.18 -1.48 5.72
CA ARG A 157 -13.87 -0.19 6.35
C ARG A 157 -13.18 0.77 5.39
N ALA A 158 -13.77 1.95 5.24
CA ALA A 158 -13.19 3.07 4.51
C ALA A 158 -11.96 3.64 5.25
N LEU A 159 -10.92 3.94 4.50
CA LEU A 159 -9.73 4.66 4.97
C LEU A 159 -10.01 6.17 5.10
N PRO A 160 -9.31 6.87 6.01
CA PRO A 160 -9.42 8.32 6.12
C PRO A 160 -9.02 9.03 4.81
N SER A 161 -9.84 10.01 4.38
CA SER A 161 -9.63 10.74 3.12
C SER A 161 -8.48 11.75 3.18
N ASP A 162 -8.03 12.13 4.37
CA ASP A 162 -6.92 13.07 4.60
C ASP A 162 -5.55 12.43 4.38
N ILE A 163 -5.46 11.10 4.35
CA ILE A 163 -4.20 10.38 4.14
C ILE A 163 -3.95 10.23 2.64
N PRO A 164 -2.84 10.79 2.11
CA PRO A 164 -2.58 10.79 0.68
C PRO A 164 -2.13 9.41 0.17
N ILE A 165 -2.18 9.25 -1.15
CA ILE A 165 -1.74 8.04 -1.83
C ILE A 165 -0.23 7.75 -1.63
N PRO A 166 0.21 6.48 -1.47
CA PRO A 166 1.63 6.13 -1.50
C PRO A 166 2.20 6.25 -2.90
N VAL A 167 2.98 7.29 -3.16
CA VAL A 167 3.63 7.47 -4.46
C VAL A 167 4.88 6.59 -4.57
N ASP A 168 4.77 5.52 -5.35
CA ASP A 168 5.91 4.76 -5.86
C ASP A 168 6.14 5.05 -7.35
N TYR A 169 7.14 4.40 -7.96
CA TYR A 169 7.43 4.60 -9.38
C TYR A 169 6.25 4.22 -10.29
N ARG A 170 5.43 3.23 -9.91
CA ARG A 170 4.26 2.81 -10.69
C ARG A 170 3.19 3.89 -10.65
N VAL A 171 2.86 4.41 -9.46
CA VAL A 171 1.90 5.51 -9.31
C VAL A 171 2.39 6.75 -10.07
N ALA A 172 3.67 7.11 -9.94
CA ALA A 172 4.26 8.22 -10.69
C ALA A 172 4.17 8.02 -12.20
N LYS A 173 4.52 6.81 -12.69
CA LYS A 173 4.41 6.45 -14.11
C LYS A 173 2.97 6.55 -14.61
N LEU A 174 2.00 5.96 -13.90
CA LEU A 174 0.59 6.05 -14.27
C LEU A 174 0.09 7.49 -14.28
N THR A 175 0.50 8.30 -13.31
CA THR A 175 0.11 9.73 -13.24
C THR A 175 0.62 10.51 -14.46
N ALA A 176 1.89 10.34 -14.83
CA ALA A 176 2.47 10.96 -16.03
C ALA A 176 1.79 10.45 -17.31
N CYS A 177 1.59 9.14 -17.39
CA CYS A 177 1.04 8.44 -18.53
C CYS A 177 -0.44 8.79 -18.81
N LEU A 178 -1.24 9.00 -17.76
CA LEU A 178 -2.61 9.52 -17.84
C LEU A 178 -2.66 11.02 -18.23
N GLY A 179 -1.51 11.66 -18.41
CA GLY A 179 -1.41 13.09 -18.72
C GLY A 179 -1.85 13.99 -17.55
N LEU A 180 -1.88 13.46 -16.33
CA LEU A 180 -2.26 14.20 -15.12
C LEU A 180 -1.14 15.12 -14.64
N ILE A 181 0.11 14.77 -14.96
CA ILE A 181 1.29 15.61 -14.72
C ILE A 181 2.17 15.65 -15.98
N ARG A 182 2.59 16.84 -16.39
CA ARG A 182 3.38 17.06 -17.61
C ARG A 182 4.89 16.94 -17.34
N THR A 183 5.33 15.75 -16.95
CA THR A 183 6.75 15.46 -16.71
C THR A 183 7.05 13.97 -16.88
N SER A 184 8.32 13.56 -16.77
CA SER A 184 8.68 12.15 -16.82
C SER A 184 8.27 11.41 -15.53
N PRO A 185 8.09 10.08 -15.54
CA PRO A 185 7.82 9.31 -14.33
C PRO A 185 8.83 9.52 -13.19
N GLU A 186 10.11 9.69 -13.52
CA GLU A 186 11.18 9.93 -12.56
C GLU A 186 11.02 11.28 -11.86
N GLU A 187 10.67 12.32 -12.63
CA GLU A 187 10.44 13.65 -12.09
C GLU A 187 9.11 13.74 -11.35
N ALA A 188 8.07 13.05 -11.81
CA ALA A 188 6.81 12.88 -11.07
C ALA A 188 7.05 12.21 -9.71
N LEU A 189 7.94 11.21 -9.64
CA LEU A 189 8.31 10.57 -8.38
C LEU A 189 9.04 11.52 -7.43
N ARG A 190 9.89 12.43 -7.93
CA ARG A 190 10.53 13.49 -7.12
C ARG A 190 9.50 14.52 -6.65
N ARG A 191 8.55 14.86 -7.50
CA ARG A 191 7.41 15.77 -7.22
C ARG A 191 6.24 15.02 -6.56
N HIS A 192 6.52 14.05 -5.69
CA HIS A 192 5.49 13.17 -5.11
C HIS A 192 4.34 13.94 -4.44
N ARG A 193 4.60 15.09 -3.81
CA ARG A 193 3.56 15.92 -3.19
C ARG A 193 2.55 16.45 -4.21
N GLU A 194 2.98 16.77 -5.41
CA GLU A 194 2.08 17.19 -6.48
C GLU A 194 1.27 16.02 -7.02
N VAL A 195 1.89 14.86 -7.18
CA VAL A 195 1.17 13.62 -7.50
C VAL A 195 0.12 13.32 -6.42
N GLN A 196 0.46 13.47 -5.14
CA GLN A 196 -0.49 13.31 -4.03
C GLN A 196 -1.64 14.30 -4.13
N ARG A 197 -1.39 15.59 -4.37
CA ARG A 197 -2.45 16.60 -4.55
C ARG A 197 -3.40 16.24 -5.69
N ILE A 198 -2.87 15.85 -6.85
CA ILE A 198 -3.69 15.42 -8.00
C ILE A 198 -4.64 14.29 -7.59
N TRP A 199 -4.13 13.26 -6.93
CA TRP A 199 -4.95 12.12 -6.50
C TRP A 199 -5.89 12.45 -5.35
N SER A 200 -5.55 13.40 -4.47
CA SER A 200 -6.46 13.92 -3.45
C SER A 200 -7.63 14.69 -4.06
N GLU A 201 -7.40 15.51 -5.08
CA GLU A 201 -8.48 16.20 -5.81
C GLU A 201 -9.41 15.20 -6.52
N ILE A 202 -8.84 14.15 -7.12
CA ILE A 202 -9.62 13.06 -7.73
C ILE A 202 -10.41 12.29 -6.66
N ALA A 203 -9.81 12.04 -5.49
CA ALA A 203 -10.47 11.39 -4.36
C ALA A 203 -11.66 12.20 -3.86
N GLU A 204 -11.49 13.51 -3.66
CA GLU A 204 -12.57 14.42 -3.25
C GLU A 204 -13.72 14.41 -4.26
N ARG A 205 -13.42 14.53 -5.55
CA ARG A 205 -14.43 14.51 -6.61
C ARG A 205 -15.12 13.15 -6.73
N SER A 206 -14.40 12.05 -6.58
CA SER A 206 -14.98 10.70 -6.74
C SER A 206 -15.72 10.21 -5.51
N GLY A 207 -15.42 10.74 -4.31
CA GLY A 207 -15.87 10.20 -3.04
C GLY A 207 -15.12 8.93 -2.62
N VAL A 208 -13.99 8.62 -3.27
CA VAL A 208 -13.16 7.44 -2.98
C VAL A 208 -11.85 7.88 -2.33
N PRO A 209 -11.55 7.49 -1.07
CA PRO A 209 -10.32 7.89 -0.39
C PRO A 209 -9.03 7.52 -1.16
N PRO A 210 -7.96 8.34 -1.07
CA PRO A 210 -6.75 8.14 -1.89
C PRO A 210 -6.10 6.76 -1.74
N LEU A 211 -6.11 6.19 -0.54
CA LEU A 211 -5.54 4.87 -0.28
C LEU A 211 -6.33 3.71 -0.90
N HIS A 212 -7.62 3.91 -1.19
CA HIS A 212 -8.43 2.94 -1.95
C HIS A 212 -8.20 3.10 -3.46
N ILE A 213 -8.00 4.34 -3.93
CA ILE A 213 -7.59 4.61 -5.33
C ILE A 213 -6.25 3.90 -5.63
N ASP A 214 -5.32 3.87 -4.67
CA ASP A 214 -4.05 3.13 -4.79
C ASP A 214 -4.26 1.69 -5.24
N THR A 215 -5.25 0.98 -4.70
CA THR A 215 -5.53 -0.42 -5.05
C THR A 215 -5.86 -0.54 -6.53
N VAL A 216 -6.71 0.35 -7.04
CA VAL A 216 -7.11 0.36 -8.45
C VAL A 216 -5.89 0.65 -9.35
N LEU A 217 -5.08 1.64 -8.99
CA LEU A 217 -3.87 1.98 -9.76
C LEU A 217 -2.84 0.86 -9.74
N TRP A 218 -2.65 0.24 -8.59
CA TRP A 218 -1.67 -0.83 -8.41
C TRP A 218 -2.02 -2.04 -9.28
N LEU A 219 -3.27 -2.51 -9.23
CA LEU A 219 -3.73 -3.64 -10.02
C LEU A 219 -3.80 -3.31 -11.51
N ALA A 220 -4.30 -2.13 -11.88
CA ALA A 220 -4.38 -1.74 -13.28
C ALA A 220 -2.97 -1.54 -13.90
N GLY A 221 -2.03 -1.00 -13.13
CA GLY A 221 -0.62 -0.92 -13.52
C GLY A 221 0.02 -2.30 -13.74
N ARG A 222 -0.43 -3.35 -13.03
CA ARG A 222 0.00 -4.74 -13.30
C ARG A 222 -0.40 -5.21 -14.69
N VAL A 223 -1.66 -4.99 -15.05
CA VAL A 223 -2.19 -5.39 -16.34
C VAL A 223 -1.54 -4.61 -17.47
N VAL A 224 -1.48 -3.28 -17.34
CA VAL A 224 -1.05 -2.41 -18.45
C VAL A 224 0.45 -2.34 -18.60
N LEU A 225 1.21 -2.23 -17.50
CA LEU A 225 2.66 -2.01 -17.58
C LEU A 225 3.46 -3.32 -17.62
N TYR A 226 2.90 -4.42 -17.10
CA TYR A 226 3.60 -5.68 -16.96
C TYR A 226 2.89 -6.87 -17.63
N GLY A 227 1.72 -6.65 -18.26
CA GLY A 227 0.99 -7.67 -19.01
C GLY A 227 0.34 -8.75 -18.15
N ASP A 228 0.21 -8.54 -16.83
CA ASP A 228 -0.33 -9.52 -15.90
C ASP A 228 -1.87 -9.54 -15.96
N ARG A 229 -2.47 -10.65 -16.40
CA ARG A 229 -3.93 -10.79 -16.57
C ARG A 229 -4.63 -11.41 -15.36
N SER A 230 -3.94 -11.56 -14.23
CA SER A 230 -4.42 -12.35 -13.10
C SER A 230 -5.44 -11.64 -12.20
N TYR A 231 -5.78 -10.37 -12.48
CA TYR A 231 -6.55 -9.53 -11.55
C TYR A 231 -7.85 -9.02 -12.17
N ALA A 232 -8.92 -9.05 -11.39
CA ALA A 232 -10.27 -8.60 -11.74
C ALA A 232 -10.41 -7.07 -11.72
N VAL A 233 -9.52 -6.35 -12.41
CA VAL A 233 -9.64 -4.90 -12.57
C VAL A 233 -10.84 -4.58 -13.49
N PRO A 234 -11.70 -3.62 -13.14
CA PRO A 234 -12.81 -3.22 -14.01
C PRO A 234 -12.33 -2.87 -15.43
N GLU A 235 -12.92 -3.49 -16.46
CA GLU A 235 -12.52 -3.31 -17.86
C GLU A 235 -12.62 -1.85 -18.33
N GLU A 236 -13.57 -1.11 -17.78
CA GLU A 236 -13.72 0.33 -18.03
C GLU A 236 -12.46 1.11 -17.60
N PHE A 237 -11.86 0.73 -16.46
CA PHE A 237 -10.64 1.35 -15.94
C PHE A 237 -9.42 0.92 -16.74
N LEU A 238 -9.33 -0.35 -17.12
CA LEU A 238 -8.26 -0.84 -18.00
C LEU A 238 -8.29 -0.16 -19.36
N SER A 239 -9.48 0.01 -19.93
CA SER A 239 -9.69 0.69 -21.21
C SER A 239 -9.26 2.14 -21.13
N LEU A 240 -9.59 2.84 -20.03
CA LEU A 240 -9.15 4.21 -19.79
C LEU A 240 -7.63 4.33 -19.74
N ILE A 241 -6.95 3.49 -18.93
CA ILE A 241 -5.48 3.55 -18.84
C ILE A 241 -4.86 3.21 -20.19
N LYS A 242 -5.27 2.12 -20.86
CA LYS A 242 -4.72 1.71 -22.17
C LYS A 242 -4.82 2.84 -23.20
N ARG A 243 -5.93 3.61 -23.20
CA ARG A 243 -6.14 4.73 -24.13
C ARG A 243 -5.11 5.85 -23.96
N PHE A 244 -4.66 6.10 -22.73
CA PHE A 244 -3.67 7.14 -22.45
C PHE A 244 -2.23 6.61 -22.46
N CYS A 245 -2.04 5.33 -22.09
CA CYS A 245 -0.73 4.76 -21.82
C CYS A 245 -0.11 3.91 -22.92
N ASN A 246 -0.87 3.48 -23.92
CA ASN A 246 -0.33 2.78 -25.09
C ASN A 246 -0.01 3.75 -26.25
N ARG A 247 0.47 4.96 -25.92
CA ARG A 247 0.99 5.92 -26.91
C ARG A 247 2.51 5.91 -26.91
#